data_AF-A0A3B8IUQ2-F1
#
_entry.id   AF-A0A3B8IUQ2-F1
#
_cell.length_a   1.000
_cell.length_b   1.000
_cell.length_c   1.000
_cell.angle_alpha   90.00
_cell.angle_beta   90.00
_cell.angle_gamma   90.00
#
_symmetry.space_group_name_H-M   'P 1'
#
loop_
_entity.id
_entity.type
_entity.pdbx_description
1 polymer ?
#
loop_
_entity_poly.entity_id
_entity_poly.type
_entity_poly.pdbx_seq_one_letter_code
_entity_poly.pdbx_strand_id
1 'polypeptide(L)'
;HVYSKGNIIVEFWDWVLRKFTWLLPMGGKIAFSKFMAAISRGLSRIKIRKRDMRWVMNHFVELRNTYHQMFDWWTAPIATHHTYPEVRKWAEKAGYSVEADRSKKQSNFLNRYFPPIGVVTVKGRKKS
;
A
#
# COMPACT_ATOMS: atom_id res chain seq x y z
N HIS A 1 4.59 -4.81 1.03
CA HIS A 1 3.33 -4.07 0.88
C HIS A 1 2.58 -4.76 -0.24
N VAL A 2 1.38 -5.27 -0.01
CA VAL A 2 0.71 -6.13 -1.01
C VAL A 2 -0.79 -5.84 -1.09
N TYR A 3 -1.28 -4.84 -0.36
CA TYR A 3 -2.69 -4.77 0.01
C TYR A 3 -3.34 -3.47 -0.44
N SER A 4 -3.97 -3.57 -1.61
CA SER A 4 -4.97 -2.61 -2.12
C SER A 4 -6.08 -3.33 -2.88
N LYS A 5 -6.05 -4.68 -2.95
CA LYS A 5 -6.93 -5.46 -3.83
C LYS A 5 -8.39 -5.23 -3.47
N GLY A 6 -9.16 -4.72 -4.44
CA GLY A 6 -10.57 -4.35 -4.28
C GLY A 6 -10.80 -2.85 -4.04
N ASN A 7 -9.75 -2.03 -3.93
CA ASN A 7 -9.88 -0.57 -3.98
C ASN A 7 -9.55 -0.10 -5.40
N ILE A 8 -10.58 -0.02 -6.25
CA ILE A 8 -10.46 0.30 -7.68
C ILE A 8 -9.77 1.65 -7.90
N ILE A 9 -10.00 2.63 -7.02
CA ILE A 9 -9.40 3.95 -7.13
C ILE A 9 -7.89 3.86 -6.93
N VAL A 10 -7.44 3.16 -5.88
CA VAL A 10 -6.01 2.94 -5.61
C VAL A 10 -5.37 2.14 -6.74
N GLU A 11 -6.01 1.06 -7.19
CA GLU A 11 -5.48 0.22 -8.28
C GLU A 11 -5.33 1.02 -9.58
N PHE A 12 -6.32 1.86 -9.91
CA PHE A 12 -6.27 2.74 -11.07
C PHE A 12 -5.11 3.72 -10.98
N TRP A 13 -4.97 4.44 -9.87
CA TRP A 13 -3.88 5.40 -9.70
C TRP A 13 -2.51 4.71 -9.68
N ASP A 14 -2.41 3.54 -9.07
CA ASP A 14 -1.18 2.75 -9.07
C ASP A 14 -0.79 2.33 -10.50
N TRP A 15 -1.76 1.89 -11.31
CA TRP A 15 -1.55 1.58 -12.73
C TRP A 15 -1.09 2.82 -13.52
N VAL A 16 -1.74 3.96 -13.35
CA VAL A 16 -1.36 5.22 -14.02
C VAL A 16 0.07 5.61 -13.65
N LEU A 17 0.39 5.60 -12.36
CA LEU A 17 1.71 5.97 -11.85
C LEU A 17 2.78 5.04 -12.38
N ARG A 18 2.54 3.72 -12.38
CA ARG A 18 3.45 2.72 -12.97
C ARG A 18 3.68 2.92 -14.45
N LYS A 19 2.60 3.16 -15.21
CA LYS A 19 2.71 3.37 -16.66
C LYS A 19 3.58 4.58 -16.97
N PHE A 20 3.47 5.63 -16.16
CA PHE A 20 4.34 6.80 -16.26
C PHE A 20 5.78 6.51 -15.80
N THR A 21 5.98 5.91 -14.62
CA THR A 21 7.32 5.65 -14.05
C THR A 21 8.10 4.61 -14.83
N TRP A 22 7.43 3.66 -15.48
CA TRP A 22 8.08 2.67 -16.34
C TRP A 22 8.89 3.35 -17.43
N LEU A 23 8.30 4.37 -18.08
CA LEU A 23 8.88 5.09 -19.21
C LEU A 23 10.06 5.97 -18.82
N LEU A 24 10.27 6.23 -17.53
CA LEU A 24 11.37 7.04 -17.05
C LEU A 24 12.69 6.25 -17.05
N PRO A 25 13.83 6.88 -17.41
CA PRO A 25 15.13 6.28 -17.16
C PRO A 25 15.35 6.11 -15.64
N MET A 26 16.31 5.27 -15.24
CA MET A 26 16.56 4.96 -13.82
C MET A 26 16.73 6.22 -12.95
N GLY A 27 17.49 7.20 -13.43
CA GLY A 27 17.65 8.49 -12.75
C GLY A 27 16.32 9.24 -12.57
N GLY A 28 15.44 9.19 -13.57
CA GLY A 28 14.09 9.76 -13.52
C GLY A 28 13.19 9.05 -12.50
N LYS A 29 13.25 7.71 -12.42
CA LYS A 29 12.52 6.92 -11.41
C LYS A 29 12.93 7.30 -9.99
N ILE A 30 14.23 7.46 -9.75
CA ILE A 30 14.77 7.90 -8.46
C ILE A 30 14.31 9.33 -8.14
N ALA A 31 14.41 10.24 -9.09
CA ALA A 31 13.99 11.64 -8.92
C ALA A 31 12.49 11.74 -8.61
N PHE A 32 11.65 11.01 -9.36
CA PHE A 32 10.21 10.93 -9.13
C PHE A 32 9.89 10.37 -7.75
N SER A 33 10.54 9.29 -7.33
CA SER A 33 10.33 8.68 -6.02
C SER A 33 10.72 9.62 -4.87
N LYS A 34 11.82 10.39 -5.03
CA LYS A 34 12.23 11.43 -4.08
C LYS A 34 11.21 12.57 -4.00
N PHE A 35 10.72 13.02 -5.15
CA PHE A 35 9.69 14.08 -5.24
C PHE A 35 8.40 13.65 -4.52
N MET A 36 7.89 12.47 -4.81
CA MET A 36 6.66 11.97 -4.18
C MET A 36 6.83 11.71 -2.69
N ALA A 37 8.01 11.24 -2.24
CA ALA A 37 8.32 11.15 -0.81
C ALA A 37 8.42 12.54 -0.14
N ALA A 38 8.86 13.57 -0.86
CA ALA A 38 8.84 14.95 -0.38
C ALA A 38 7.39 15.47 -0.25
N ILE A 39 6.52 15.20 -1.23
CA ILE A 39 5.08 15.50 -1.14
C ILE A 39 4.47 14.79 0.08
N SER A 40 4.70 13.49 0.24
CA SER A 40 4.17 12.72 1.38
C SER A 40 4.60 13.33 2.72
N ARG A 41 5.88 13.71 2.85
CA ARG A 41 6.40 14.39 4.04
C ARG A 41 5.77 15.76 4.23
N GLY A 42 5.61 16.55 3.16
CA GLY A 42 4.93 17.85 3.20
C GLY A 42 3.50 17.73 3.70
N LEU A 43 2.71 16.83 3.11
CA LEU A 43 1.34 16.54 3.52
C LEU A 43 1.28 16.05 4.98
N SER A 44 2.26 15.25 5.42
CA SER A 44 2.30 14.77 6.82
C SER A 44 2.49 15.88 7.87
N ARG A 45 3.02 17.05 7.46
CA ARG A 45 3.26 18.21 8.33
C ARG A 45 2.05 19.14 8.43
N ILE A 46 1.12 19.08 7.49
CA ILE A 46 -0.08 19.92 7.51
C ILE A 46 -1.01 19.42 8.60
N LYS A 47 -1.38 20.28 9.56
CA LYS A 47 -2.33 20.01 10.65
C LYS A 47 -3.80 19.99 10.20
N ILE A 48 -4.10 19.66 8.95
CA ILE A 48 -5.46 19.21 8.60
C ILE A 48 -5.76 18.03 9.51
N ARG A 49 -6.96 17.96 10.10
CA ARG A 49 -7.37 16.88 11.03
C ARG A 49 -6.82 15.58 10.47
N LYS A 50 -5.79 15.01 11.13
CA LYS A 50 -4.94 13.92 10.58
C LYS A 50 -5.74 12.73 10.05
N ARG A 51 -7.00 12.63 10.47
CA ARG A 51 -8.00 11.66 10.05
C ARG A 51 -8.45 11.85 8.59
N ASP A 52 -8.71 13.07 8.15
CA ASP A 52 -9.34 13.35 6.85
C ASP A 52 -8.33 13.24 5.70
N MET A 53 -7.13 13.82 5.87
CA MET A 53 -6.11 13.74 4.83
C MET A 53 -5.43 12.37 4.74
N ARG A 54 -5.26 11.65 5.86
CA ARG A 54 -4.87 10.22 5.79
C ARG A 54 -5.94 9.37 5.14
N TRP A 55 -7.22 9.71 5.35
CA TRP A 55 -8.30 8.99 4.70
C TRP A 55 -8.22 9.17 3.19
N VAL A 56 -8.11 10.41 2.69
CA VAL A 56 -7.91 10.67 1.25
C VAL A 56 -6.64 9.98 0.72
N MET A 57 -5.48 10.17 1.35
CA MET A 57 -4.24 9.53 0.87
C MET A 57 -4.36 8.00 0.85
N ASN A 58 -4.89 7.38 1.90
CA ASN A 58 -5.05 5.91 1.96
C ASN A 58 -6.09 5.34 0.98
N HIS A 59 -6.92 6.18 0.35
CA HIS A 59 -7.97 5.73 -0.58
C HIS A 59 -7.69 6.11 -2.03
N PHE A 60 -6.77 7.03 -2.30
CA PHE A 60 -6.47 7.48 -3.67
C PHE A 60 -5.07 7.08 -4.13
N VAL A 61 -4.03 7.31 -3.32
CA VAL A 61 -2.64 7.05 -3.73
C VAL A 61 -1.82 6.58 -2.54
N GLU A 62 -1.16 5.43 -2.67
CA GLU A 62 -0.24 4.94 -1.64
C GLU A 62 1.00 5.83 -1.53
N LEU A 63 0.92 6.84 -0.66
CA LEU A 63 2.03 7.75 -0.39
C LEU A 63 2.81 7.30 0.86
N ARG A 64 4.10 7.01 0.66
CA ARG A 64 5.06 6.62 1.69
C ARG A 64 6.08 7.74 1.90
N ASN A 65 6.58 7.85 3.12
CA ASN A 65 7.45 8.95 3.53
C ASN A 65 8.92 8.77 3.11
N THR A 66 9.30 7.58 2.68
CA THR A 66 10.68 7.28 2.26
C THR A 66 10.72 7.00 0.77
N TYR A 67 11.78 7.47 0.10
CA TYR A 67 11.88 7.28 -1.35
C TYR A 67 12.04 5.81 -1.73
N HIS A 68 12.73 4.98 -0.91
CA HIS A 68 12.90 3.56 -1.19
C HIS A 68 11.55 2.84 -1.30
N GLN A 69 10.65 3.12 -0.35
CA GLN A 69 9.30 2.54 -0.37
C GLN A 69 8.52 2.98 -1.61
N MET A 70 8.65 4.24 -2.02
CA MET A 70 7.98 4.77 -3.22
C MET A 70 8.58 4.20 -4.51
N PHE A 71 9.89 4.04 -4.53
CA PHE A 71 10.64 3.50 -5.64
C PHE A 71 10.27 2.02 -5.84
N ASP A 72 10.38 1.19 -4.81
CA ASP A 72 9.98 -0.22 -4.86
C ASP A 72 8.53 -0.36 -5.30
N TRP A 73 7.67 0.55 -4.80
CA TRP A 73 6.26 0.52 -5.11
C TRP A 73 6.01 0.80 -6.59
N TRP A 74 6.52 1.88 -7.20
CA TRP A 74 6.15 2.25 -8.58
C TRP A 74 7.13 1.85 -9.68
N THR A 75 8.30 1.33 -9.35
CA THR A 75 9.26 0.88 -10.38
C THR A 75 9.03 -0.56 -10.83
N ALA A 76 8.29 -1.34 -10.04
CA ALA A 76 7.95 -2.71 -10.42
C ALA A 76 7.01 -2.69 -11.66
N PRO A 77 7.39 -3.39 -12.74
CA PRO A 77 6.62 -3.43 -13.99
C PRO A 77 5.22 -4.03 -13.80
N ILE A 78 5.14 -5.00 -12.89
CA ILE A 78 3.90 -5.66 -12.49
C ILE A 78 3.91 -5.66 -10.95
N ALA A 79 2.87 -5.11 -10.35
CA ALA A 79 2.56 -5.37 -8.94
C ALA A 79 1.27 -6.13 -8.85
N THR A 80 1.31 -7.25 -8.15
CA THR A 80 0.11 -8.01 -7.83
C THR A 80 -0.42 -7.55 -6.49
N HIS A 81 -1.63 -7.00 -6.51
CA HIS A 81 -2.38 -6.75 -5.30
C HIS A 81 -2.95 -8.07 -4.79
N HIS A 82 -2.94 -8.27 -3.48
CA HIS A 82 -3.49 -9.45 -2.84
C HIS A 82 -4.42 -9.05 -1.70
N THR A 83 -5.47 -9.84 -1.50
CA THR A 83 -6.39 -9.65 -0.37
C THR A 83 -5.80 -10.28 0.89
N TYR A 84 -6.26 -9.85 2.07
CA TYR A 84 -5.86 -10.47 3.32
C TYR A 84 -6.16 -11.99 3.37
N PRO A 85 -7.35 -12.47 2.97
CA PRO A 85 -7.62 -13.92 2.89
C PRO A 85 -6.64 -14.68 1.99
N GLU A 86 -6.16 -14.09 0.89
CA GLU A 86 -5.17 -14.74 0.00
C GLU A 86 -3.83 -14.93 0.71
N VAL A 87 -3.29 -13.87 1.31
CA VAL A 87 -1.97 -13.96 1.97
C VAL A 87 -2.03 -14.84 3.22
N ARG A 88 -3.14 -14.80 3.96
CA ARG A 88 -3.37 -15.73 5.07
C ARG A 88 -3.34 -17.18 4.60
N LYS A 89 -4.04 -17.51 3.52
CA LYS A 89 -4.05 -18.87 2.94
C LYS A 89 -2.64 -19.30 2.50
N TRP A 90 -1.81 -18.40 2.00
CA TRP A 90 -0.42 -18.74 1.64
C TRP A 90 0.42 -19.08 2.87
N ALA A 91 0.29 -18.31 3.95
CA ALA A 91 0.98 -18.60 5.21
C ALA A 91 0.52 -19.95 5.80
N GLU A 92 -0.78 -20.22 5.79
CA GLU A 92 -1.36 -21.49 6.24
C GLU A 92 -0.87 -22.67 5.39
N LYS A 93 -0.84 -22.53 4.05
CA LYS A 93 -0.29 -23.54 3.13
C LYS A 93 1.20 -23.80 3.36
N ALA A 94 1.95 -22.79 3.78
CA ALA A 94 3.37 -22.92 4.12
C ALA A 94 3.62 -23.49 5.54
N GLY A 95 2.57 -23.95 6.23
CA GLY A 95 2.69 -24.61 7.54
C GLY A 95 2.79 -23.65 8.73
N TYR A 96 2.47 -22.38 8.54
CA TYR A 96 2.49 -21.36 9.60
C TYR A 96 1.09 -21.12 10.18
N SER A 97 0.98 -21.03 11.50
CA SER A 97 -0.24 -20.54 12.17
C SER A 97 -0.22 -19.02 12.31
N VAL A 98 -1.27 -18.32 11.88
CA VAL A 98 -1.40 -16.86 12.01
C VAL A 98 -1.70 -16.48 13.47
N GLU A 99 -0.73 -15.92 14.20
CA GLU A 99 -0.87 -15.61 15.64
C GLU A 99 -1.58 -14.29 15.95
N ALA A 100 -1.59 -13.32 15.02
CA ALA A 100 -2.22 -12.03 15.25
C ALA A 100 -2.72 -11.39 13.95
N ASP A 101 -3.94 -10.84 14.00
CA ASP A 101 -4.49 -10.00 12.95
C ASP A 101 -4.51 -8.54 13.43
N ARG A 102 -3.63 -7.71 12.87
CA ARG A 102 -3.64 -6.26 13.08
C ARG A 102 -4.41 -5.51 11.99
N SER A 103 -5.15 -6.20 11.12
CA SER A 103 -6.14 -5.54 10.27
C SER A 103 -7.17 -4.88 11.19
N LYS A 104 -7.05 -3.57 11.37
CA LYS A 104 -8.05 -2.84 12.14
C LYS A 104 -9.37 -2.98 11.37
N LYS A 105 -10.35 -3.71 11.92
CA LYS A 105 -11.75 -3.63 11.49
C LYS A 105 -12.21 -2.18 11.67
N GLN A 106 -12.04 -1.35 10.65
CA GLN A 106 -12.68 -0.04 10.63
C GLN A 106 -14.04 -0.20 9.97
N SER A 107 -15.09 -0.21 10.80
CA SER A 107 -16.48 -0.52 10.47
C SER A 107 -17.23 0.64 9.79
N ASN A 108 -16.62 1.31 8.81
CA ASN A 108 -17.31 2.37 8.06
C ASN A 108 -17.78 1.83 6.70
N PHE A 109 -19.00 2.20 6.29
CA PHE A 109 -19.62 1.81 5.01
C PHE A 109 -18.69 2.01 3.80
N LEU A 110 -17.92 3.11 3.78
CA LEU A 110 -16.95 3.40 2.72
C LEU A 110 -15.79 2.39 2.66
N ASN A 111 -15.35 1.84 3.79
CA ASN A 111 -14.27 0.83 3.82
C ASN A 111 -14.71 -0.52 3.22
N ARG A 112 -16.02 -0.76 3.06
CA ARG A 112 -16.55 -1.96 2.40
C ARG A 112 -16.29 -1.92 0.89
N TYR A 113 -16.32 -0.73 0.29
CA TYR A 113 -16.11 -0.53 -1.15
C TYR A 113 -14.70 -0.02 -1.47
N PHE A 114 -14.04 0.64 -0.51
CA PHE A 114 -12.70 1.18 -0.64
C PHE A 114 -11.88 0.80 0.59
N PRO A 115 -11.41 -0.45 0.68
CA PRO A 115 -10.59 -0.86 1.80
C PRO A 115 -9.34 0.04 1.88
N PRO A 116 -9.00 0.56 3.07
CA PRO A 116 -7.82 1.40 3.23
C PRO A 116 -6.56 0.57 3.02
N ILE A 117 -5.54 1.20 2.42
CA ILE A 117 -4.21 0.60 2.28
C ILE A 117 -3.67 0.18 3.66
N GLY A 118 -3.32 -1.10 3.80
CA GLY A 118 -2.93 -1.71 5.05
C GLY A 118 -1.60 -2.45 5.00
N VAL A 119 -0.98 -2.64 6.16
CA VAL A 119 0.12 -3.59 6.34
C VAL A 119 -0.35 -4.67 7.28
N VAL A 120 -0.31 -5.91 6.82
CA VAL A 120 -0.59 -7.07 7.64
C VAL A 120 0.74 -7.71 7.98
N THR A 121 0.99 -7.87 9.28
CA THR A 121 2.11 -8.67 9.78
C THR A 121 1.55 -10.01 10.21
N VAL A 122 1.83 -11.05 9.42
CA VAL A 122 1.53 -12.43 9.82
C VAL A 122 2.72 -12.94 10.62
N LYS A 123 2.53 -13.16 11.91
CA LYS A 123 3.50 -13.91 12.71
C LYS A 123 3.12 -15.38 12.64
N GLY A 124 4.02 -16.18 12.06
CA GLY A 124 3.83 -17.61 11.86
C GLY A 124 4.65 -18.43 12.86
N ARG A 125 4.04 -19.42 13.52
CA ARG A 125 4.76 -20.51 14.19
C ARG A 125 4.73 -21.74 13.29
N LYS A 126 5.89 -22.33 13.03
CA LYS A 126 6.00 -23.58 12.25
C LYS A 126 5.27 -24.67 13.03
N LYS A 127 4.26 -25.30 12.44
CA LYS A 127 3.63 -26.49 13.03
C LYS A 127 4.68 -27.60 13.07
N SER A 128 4.96 -28.09 14.27
CA SER A 128 5.78 -29.29 14.53
C SER A 128 5.07 -30.53 14.02
#